data_AF-A0A6G3XG09-F1
#
_entry.id   AF-A0A6G3XG09-F1
#
_cell.length_a   1.000
_cell.length_b   1.000
_cell.length_c   1.000
_cell.angle_alpha   90.00
_cell.angle_beta   90.00
_cell.angle_gamma   90.00
#
_symmetry.space_group_name_H-M   'P 1'
#
loop_
_entity.id
_entity.type
_entity.pdbx_description
1 polymer ?
#
loop_
_entity_poly.entity_id
_entity_poly.type
_entity_poly.pdbx_seq_one_letter_code
_entity_poly.pdbx_strand_id
1 'polypeptide(L)' 'TAVRPPKLTDGPRTGVYRRVVGGTPRSSRSISRADVAHAMLASVEDPATVKQGVGVAY' A
#
# COMPACT_ATOMS: atom_id res chain seq x y z
N THR A 1 -3.04 4.80 10.95
CA THR A 1 -3.05 4.53 9.51
C THR A 1 -3.55 3.12 9.28
N ALA A 2 -4.47 2.91 8.33
CA ALA A 2 -4.95 1.56 7.97
C ALA A 2 -4.60 1.25 6.53
N VAL A 3 -3.65 0.34 6.28
CA VAL A 3 -3.24 -0.07 4.93
C VAL A 3 -4.22 -1.10 4.39
N ARG A 4 -4.73 -0.90 3.17
CA ARG A 4 -5.81 -1.69 2.55
C ARG A 4 -5.33 -2.31 1.23
N PRO A 5 -4.55 -3.40 1.26
CA PRO A 5 -4.10 -4.07 0.05
C PRO A 5 -5.22 -4.95 -0.57
N PRO A 6 -5.16 -5.23 -1.88
CA PRO A 6 -5.94 -6.29 -2.53
C PRO A 6 -5.29 -7.66 -2.23
N LYS A 7 -5.47 -8.65 -3.12
CA LYS A 7 -4.86 -9.99 -2.98
C LYS A 7 -3.35 -9.88 -2.74
N LEU A 8 -2.88 -10.50 -1.66
CA LEU A 8 -1.47 -10.59 -1.33
C LEU A 8 -0.78 -11.70 -2.12
N THR A 9 0.43 -11.43 -2.60
CA THR A 9 1.33 -12.41 -3.23
C THR A 9 2.68 -12.45 -2.52
N ASP A 10 3.47 -13.50 -2.76
CA ASP A 10 4.78 -13.69 -2.13
C ASP A 10 5.94 -13.27 -3.06
N GLY A 11 5.69 -12.29 -3.93
CA GLY A 11 6.71 -11.72 -4.81
C GLY A 11 7.77 -10.89 -4.06
N PRO A 12 8.91 -10.58 -4.72
CA PRO A 12 9.95 -9.76 -4.13
C PRO A 12 9.47 -8.32 -3.87
N ARG A 13 10.25 -7.56 -3.08
CA ARG A 13 10.09 -6.11 -2.99
C ARG A 13 10.49 -5.49 -4.33
N THR A 14 9.59 -4.75 -4.95
CA THR A 14 9.86 -3.95 -6.15
C THR A 14 9.97 -2.47 -5.83
N GLY A 15 9.24 -1.99 -4.82
CA GLY A 15 9.07 -0.56 -4.55
C GLY A 15 8.22 0.18 -5.60
N VAL A 16 7.72 -0.53 -6.62
CA VAL A 16 6.96 0.05 -7.73
C VAL A 16 5.50 -0.36 -7.56
N TYR A 17 4.71 0.53 -6.97
CA TYR A 17 3.27 0.34 -6.78
C TYR A 17 2.59 1.71 -6.67
N ARG A 18 1.28 1.72 -6.86
CA ARG A 18 0.44 2.90 -6.71
C ARG A 18 -0.12 2.96 -5.29
N ARG A 19 -0.21 4.17 -4.75
CA ARG A 19 -0.73 4.46 -3.42
C ARG A 19 -1.76 5.58 -3.48
N VAL A 20 -2.87 5.42 -2.77
CA VAL A 20 -3.91 6.44 -2.61
C VAL A 20 -4.25 6.59 -1.14
N VAL A 21 -4.12 7.80 -0.60
CA VAL A 21 -4.57 8.17 0.75
C VAL A 21 -6.06 8.47 0.71
N GLY A 22 -6.82 7.96 1.68
CA GLY A 22 -8.28 8.10 1.73
C GLY A 22 -9.04 7.18 0.76
N GLY A 23 -8.37 6.43 -0.12
CA GLY A 23 -9.01 5.68 -1.19
C GLY A 23 -8.29 4.38 -1.56
N THR A 24 -8.61 3.87 -2.74
CA THR A 24 -8.02 2.66 -3.33
C THR A 24 -7.58 2.96 -4.76
N PRO A 25 -6.37 2.56 -5.20
CA PRO A 25 -5.95 2.69 -6.59
C PRO A 25 -6.94 2.00 -7.55
N ARG A 26 -7.15 2.58 -8.73
CA ARG A 26 -8.01 1.96 -9.76
C ARG A 26 -7.39 0.64 -10.24
N SER A 27 -8.25 -0.36 -10.47
CA SER A 27 -7.84 -1.70 -10.95
C SER A 27 -6.89 -2.45 -10.00
N SER A 28 -7.08 -2.31 -8.68
CA SER A 28 -6.28 -2.97 -7.65
C SER A 28 -6.55 -4.48 -7.57
N ARG A 29 -5.73 -5.30 -8.25
CA ARG A 29 -5.90 -6.77 -8.25
C ARG A 29 -4.98 -7.50 -7.28
N SER A 30 -3.73 -7.06 -7.15
CA SER A 30 -2.73 -7.71 -6.32
C SER A 30 -1.60 -6.78 -5.89
N ILE A 31 -0.88 -7.18 -4.85
CA ILE A 31 0.39 -6.59 -4.41
C ILE A 31 1.21 -7.62 -3.63
N SER A 32 2.55 -7.57 -3.70
CA SER A 32 3.38 -8.46 -2.89
C SER A 32 3.36 -8.05 -1.42
N ARG A 33 3.47 -9.02 -0.51
CA ARG A 33 3.63 -8.75 0.93
C ARG A 33 4.83 -7.85 1.22
N ALA A 34 5.91 -8.04 0.46
CA ALA A 34 7.12 -7.25 0.57
C ALA A 34 6.89 -5.77 0.22
N ASP A 35 6.12 -5.48 -0.83
CA ASP A 35 5.77 -4.11 -1.20
C ASP A 35 4.73 -3.49 -0.26
N VAL A 36 3.83 -4.29 0.32
CA VAL A 36 2.95 -3.80 1.41
C VAL A 36 3.76 -3.41 2.63
N ALA A 37 4.72 -4.24 3.06
CA ALA A 37 5.59 -3.90 4.19
C ALA A 37 6.39 -2.63 3.92
N HIS A 38 6.91 -2.48 2.69
CA HIS A 38 7.58 -1.25 2.25
C HIS A 38 6.65 -0.02 2.37
N ALA A 39 5.39 -0.15 1.93
CA ALA A 39 4.40 0.94 2.04
C ALA A 39 4.03 1.27 3.49
N MET A 40 3.97 0.26 4.37
CA MET A 40 3.69 0.44 5.79
C MET A 40 4.82 1.23 6.47
N LEU A 41 6.08 0.88 6.20
CA LEU A 41 7.24 1.61 6.72
C LEU A 41 7.26 3.05 6.22
N ALA A 42 7.05 3.27 4.92
CA ALA A 42 6.96 4.61 4.33
C ALA A 42 5.79 5.45 4.88
N SER A 43 4.78 4.83 5.50
CA SER A 43 3.65 5.55 6.09
C SER A 43 3.93 6.07 7.50
N VAL A 44 4.99 5.57 8.17
CA VAL A 44 5.35 6.01 9.54
C VAL A 44 5.80 7.47 9.54
N GLU A 45 6.50 7.90 8.49
CA GLU A 45 7.05 9.25 8.35
C GLU A 45 6.10 10.22 7.63
N ASP A 46 4.91 9.77 7.23
CA ASP A 46 3.97 10.54 6.41
C ASP A 46 2.72 10.95 7.20
N PRO A 47 2.63 12.22 7.64
CA PRO A 47 1.48 12.75 8.39
C PRO A 47 0.16 12.67 7.62
N ALA A 48 0.19 12.66 6.28
CA ALA A 48 -1.02 12.56 5.47
C ALA A 48 -1.77 11.23 5.69
N THR A 49 -1.11 10.23 6.26
CA THR A 49 -1.71 8.92 6.53
C THR A 49 -2.45 8.83 7.86
N VAL A 50 -2.28 9.82 8.74
CA VAL A 50 -2.84 9.77 10.09
C VAL A 50 -4.36 9.70 10.01
N LYS A 51 -4.92 8.68 10.67
CA LYS A 51 -6.36 8.35 10.64
C LYS A 51 -6.93 8.13 9.23
N GLN A 52 -6.10 7.87 8.23
CA GLN A 52 -6.52 7.56 6.86
C GLN A 52 -6.44 6.07 6.56
N GLY A 53 -7.35 5.62 5.69
CA GLY A 53 -7.20 4.39 4.93
C GLY A 53 -6.26 4.61 3.75
N VAL A 54 -5.24 3.78 3.59
CA VAL A 54 -4.24 3.91 2.53
C VAL A 54 -4.33 2.69 1.62
N GLY A 55 -4.83 2.87 0.41
CA GLY A 55 -4.88 1.82 -0.60
C GLY A 55 -3.56 1.68 -1.33
N VAL A 56 -3.11 0.44 -1.54
CA VAL A 56 -1.86 0.10 -2.22
C VAL A 56 -2.07 -1.05 -3.18
N ALA A 57 -1.60 -0.91 -4.42
CA ALA A 57 -1.69 -1.95 -5.44
C ALA A 57 -0.70 -1.69 -6.59
N TYR A 58 -0.35 -2.72 -7.36
CA TYR A 58 0.31 -2.53 -8.66
C TYR A 58 -0.60 -1.78 -9.62
#